data_AF-A0A1I7I3B3-F1
#
_entry.id   AF-A0A1I7I3B3-F1
#
_cell.length_a   1.000
_cell.length_b   1.000
_cell.length_c   1.000
_cell.angle_alpha   90.00
_cell.angle_beta   90.00
_cell.angle_gamma   90.00
#
_symmetry.space_group_name_H-M   'P 1'
#
loop_
_entity.id
_entity.type
_entity.pdbx_description
1 polymer ?
#
loop_
_entity_poly.entity_id
_entity_poly.type
_entity_poly.pdbx_seq_one_letter_code
_entity_poly.pdbx_strand_id
1 'polypeptide(L)'
;MNKDLMRNTGSLISPTIDISGGAIPDGYKVTRCNTDHIACMLWNPLGVWESTPNQVLKLVSSVCRLNVIKSNGLNMTFNFKENDYRYTLGNWIILIHQNDIDIKK
;
A
#
# COMPACT_ATOMS: atom_id res chain seq x y z
N MET A 1 -35.50 -4.06 0.52
CA MET A 1 -34.29 -3.95 1.35
C MET A 1 -33.14 -3.52 0.44
N ASN A 2 -32.52 -2.38 0.74
CA ASN A 2 -31.79 -1.51 -0.19
C ASN A 2 -30.57 -2.16 -0.87
N LYS A 3 -30.50 -2.03 -2.21
CA LYS A 3 -29.32 -2.37 -3.05
C LYS A 3 -28.24 -1.27 -3.05
N ASP A 4 -28.45 -0.19 -2.30
CA ASP A 4 -27.58 0.99 -2.29
C ASP A 4 -26.48 0.97 -1.21
N LEU A 5 -26.37 -0.10 -0.41
CA LEU A 5 -25.33 -0.21 0.62
C LEU A 5 -24.00 -0.80 0.12
N MET A 6 -23.90 -1.16 -1.17
CA MET A 6 -22.63 -1.62 -1.79
C MET A 6 -21.92 -0.53 -2.61
N ARG A 7 -22.44 0.71 -2.63
CA ARG A 7 -21.81 1.84 -3.31
C ARG A 7 -20.96 2.74 -2.41
N ASN A 8 -20.95 2.50 -1.09
CA ASN A 8 -20.46 3.51 -0.13
C ASN A 8 -19.52 2.99 0.98
N THR A 9 -18.92 1.83 0.80
CA THR A 9 -17.75 1.45 1.60
C THR A 9 -16.58 1.30 0.64
N GLY A 10 -15.61 2.21 0.74
CA GLY A 10 -14.33 2.15 0.06
C GLY A 10 -13.52 0.93 0.49
N SER A 11 -14.02 -0.27 0.20
CA SER A 11 -13.33 -1.54 0.36
C SER A 11 -12.32 -1.66 -0.79
N LEU A 12 -11.26 -0.87 -0.70
CA LEU A 12 -10.07 -0.95 -1.55
C LEU A 12 -9.16 -2.13 -1.16
N ILE A 13 -9.74 -3.22 -0.65
CA ILE A 13 -8.99 -4.42 -0.29
C ILE A 13 -9.58 -5.57 -1.10
N SER A 14 -9.12 -5.72 -2.34
CA SER A 14 -9.18 -7.02 -2.99
C SER A 14 -8.14 -7.91 -2.33
N PRO A 15 -8.51 -8.97 -1.58
CA PRO A 15 -7.57 -10.04 -1.38
C PRO A 15 -7.32 -10.69 -2.75
N THR A 16 -6.25 -11.47 -2.82
CA THR A 16 -5.93 -12.41 -3.91
C THR A 16 -5.35 -11.85 -5.21
N ILE A 17 -4.11 -12.29 -5.42
CA ILE A 17 -3.29 -12.34 -6.63
C ILE A 17 -2.40 -11.11 -6.83
N ASP A 18 -1.18 -11.24 -6.28
CA ASP A 18 0.00 -10.53 -6.74
C ASP A 18 0.31 -10.97 -8.19
N ILE A 19 0.92 -10.09 -8.97
CA ILE A 19 1.26 -10.27 -10.39
C ILE A 19 2.36 -11.34 -10.55
N SER A 20 2.93 -11.81 -9.44
CA SER A 20 3.88 -12.92 -9.35
C SER A 20 3.22 -14.31 -9.26
N GLY A 21 1.90 -14.42 -9.10
CA GLY A 21 1.21 -15.70 -8.87
C GLY A 21 1.49 -16.32 -7.50
N GLY A 22 2.20 -15.62 -6.62
CA GLY A 22 2.50 -16.05 -5.25
C GLY A 22 1.38 -15.71 -4.25
N ALA A 23 1.25 -16.53 -3.22
CA ALA A 23 0.43 -16.20 -2.06
C ALA A 23 1.06 -15.02 -1.30
N ILE A 24 0.22 -14.10 -0.80
CA ILE A 24 0.65 -13.05 0.13
C ILE A 24 1.13 -13.75 1.40
N PRO A 25 2.35 -13.48 1.91
CA PRO A 25 2.84 -14.15 3.11
C PRO A 25 1.94 -13.90 4.32
N ASP A 26 1.86 -14.87 5.22
CA ASP A 26 1.07 -14.73 6.46
C ASP A 26 1.52 -13.49 7.26
N GLY A 27 0.55 -12.77 7.81
CA GLY A 27 0.78 -11.54 8.56
C GLY A 27 0.94 -10.26 7.73
N TYR A 28 0.91 -10.36 6.39
CA TYR A 28 0.96 -9.20 5.50
C TYR A 28 -0.43 -8.76 5.02
N LYS A 29 -0.56 -7.46 4.80
CA LYS A 29 -1.72 -6.77 4.23
C LYS A 29 -1.32 -6.16 2.90
N VAL A 30 -2.26 -6.09 1.96
CA VAL A 30 -2.03 -5.47 0.66
C VAL A 30 -2.88 -4.22 0.53
N THR A 31 -2.21 -3.09 0.32
CA THR A 31 -2.86 -1.82 0.03
C THR A 31 -2.55 -1.37 -1.37
N ARG A 32 -3.60 -1.03 -2.12
CA ARG A 32 -3.49 -0.54 -3.49
C ARG A 32 -3.88 0.93 -3.53
N CYS A 33 -2.96 1.77 -3.95
CA CYS A 33 -3.19 3.20 -4.07
C CYS A 33 -3.11 3.59 -5.54
N ASN A 34 -4.26 3.97 -6.12
CA ASN A 34 -4.26 4.61 -7.43
C ASN A 34 -3.64 6.00 -7.30
N THR A 35 -2.59 6.28 -8.07
CA THR A 35 -1.81 7.51 -8.08
C THR A 35 -2.59 8.70 -8.65
N ASP A 36 -3.58 8.47 -9.51
CA ASP A 36 -4.42 9.52 -10.10
C ASP A 36 -5.30 10.23 -9.04
N HIS A 37 -5.49 9.59 -7.88
CA HIS A 37 -6.24 10.12 -6.76
C HIS A 37 -5.36 10.54 -5.58
N ILE A 38 -4.04 10.64 -5.78
CA ILE A 38 -3.09 11.07 -4.76
C ILE A 38 -2.71 12.53 -5.03
N ALA A 39 -2.99 13.40 -4.07
CA ALA A 39 -2.53 14.79 -4.10
C ALA A 39 -1.05 14.89 -3.72
N CYS A 40 -0.60 14.07 -2.76
CA CYS A 40 0.78 14.08 -2.29
C CYS A 40 1.23 12.72 -1.74
N MET A 41 2.47 12.33 -2.02
CA MET A 41 3.17 11.21 -1.38
C MET A 41 4.46 11.71 -0.74
N LEU A 42 4.65 11.42 0.55
CA LEU A 42 5.83 11.84 1.30
C LEU A 42 6.48 10.64 1.98
N TRP A 43 7.72 10.35 1.58
CA TRP A 43 8.56 9.35 2.22
C TRP A 43 9.46 10.02 3.26
N ASN A 44 9.30 9.70 4.54
CA ASN A 44 10.19 10.23 5.58
C ASN A 44 10.14 9.43 6.90
N PRO A 45 11.18 8.63 7.23
CA PRO A 45 12.34 8.33 6.38
C PRO A 45 11.96 7.41 5.19
N LEU A 46 12.68 7.50 4.07
CA LEU A 46 12.45 6.64 2.89
C LEU A 46 12.88 5.18 3.13
N GLY A 47 13.86 4.94 4.00
CA GLY A 47 14.50 3.63 4.14
C GLY A 47 15.27 3.18 2.90
N VAL A 48 15.98 2.06 3.02
CA VAL A 48 16.71 1.38 1.93
C VAL A 48 15.88 0.22 1.40
N TRP A 49 15.72 0.18 0.08
CA TRP A 49 14.93 -0.81 -0.64
C TRP A 49 15.82 -1.55 -1.64
N GLU A 50 15.72 -2.87 -1.68
CA GLU A 50 16.45 -3.72 -2.62
C GLU A 50 15.51 -4.33 -3.66
N SER A 51 15.97 -4.42 -4.91
CA SER A 51 15.19 -5.07 -5.97
C SER A 51 15.26 -6.58 -5.83
N THR A 52 14.11 -7.22 -5.88
CA THR A 52 14.01 -8.67 -6.11
C THR A 52 14.12 -8.98 -7.61
N PRO A 53 14.30 -10.26 -8.01
CA PRO A 53 14.33 -10.66 -9.42
C PRO A 53 13.07 -10.28 -10.22
N ASN A 54 11.92 -10.07 -9.55
CA ASN A 54 10.64 -9.76 -10.18
C ASN A 54 10.31 -8.24 -10.18
N GLN A 55 11.32 -7.38 -10.03
CA GLN A 55 11.17 -5.91 -9.95
C GLN A 55 10.32 -5.42 -8.76
N VAL A 56 9.97 -6.30 -7.82
CA VAL A 56 9.41 -5.92 -6.52
C VAL A 56 10.52 -5.39 -5.64
N LEU A 57 10.28 -4.27 -4.96
CA LEU A 57 11.22 -3.70 -4.00
C LEU A 57 10.92 -4.24 -2.60
N LYS A 58 11.94 -4.75 -1.93
CA LYS A 58 11.90 -5.25 -0.55
C LYS A 58 12.61 -4.27 0.38
N LEU A 59 11.98 -3.89 1.50
CA LEU A 59 12.60 -3.03 2.50
C LEU A 59 13.63 -3.82 3.30
N VAL A 60 14.87 -3.32 3.36
CA VAL A 60 15.94 -3.87 4.19
C VAL A 60 16.30 -2.98 5.38
N SER A 61 15.74 -1.77 5.44
CA SER A 61 15.87 -0.89 6.60
C SER A 61 14.85 -1.22 7.70
N SER A 62 15.24 -0.96 8.94
CA SER A 62 14.36 -1.07 10.11
C SER A 62 13.35 0.08 10.26
N VAL A 63 13.55 1.19 9.54
CA VAL A 63 12.67 2.37 9.57
C VAL A 63 12.33 2.83 8.16
N CYS A 64 11.04 2.95 7.87
CA CYS A 64 10.52 3.58 6.67
C CYS A 64 9.07 4.01 6.90
N ARG A 65 8.71 5.20 6.41
CA ARG A 65 7.35 5.71 6.50
C ARG A 65 6.92 6.41 5.23
N LEU A 66 5.71 6.10 4.78
CA LEU A 66 5.03 6.79 3.69
C LEU A 66 3.75 7.44 4.22
N ASN A 67 3.57 8.72 3.91
CA ASN A 67 2.28 9.40 4.03
C ASN A 67 1.68 9.58 2.62
N VAL A 68 0.44 9.13 2.44
CA VAL A 68 -0.34 9.33 1.22
C VAL A 68 -1.52 10.23 1.52
N ILE A 69 -1.54 11.42 0.93
CA ILE A 69 -2.64 12.36 1.00
C ILE A 69 -3.45 12.24 -0.29
N LYS A 70 -4.68 11.74 -0.18
CA LYS A 70 -5.63 11.62 -1.29
C LYS A 70 -6.25 12.97 -1.62
N SER A 71 -6.69 13.15 -2.86
CA SER A 71 -7.30 14.39 -3.34
C SER A 71 -8.59 14.76 -2.60
N ASN A 72 -9.21 13.81 -1.88
CA ASN A 72 -10.38 14.05 -1.03
C ASN A 72 -10.04 14.41 0.43
N GLY A 73 -8.76 14.68 0.73
CA GLY A 73 -8.27 15.02 2.07
C GLY A 73 -7.90 13.83 2.96
N LEU A 74 -8.18 12.59 2.54
CA LEU A 74 -7.81 11.40 3.33
C LEU A 74 -6.29 11.26 3.43
N ASN A 75 -5.75 11.16 4.63
CA ASN A 75 -4.33 10.94 4.91
C ASN A 75 -4.11 9.52 5.44
N MET A 76 -3.30 8.73 4.75
CA MET A 76 -2.92 7.38 5.13
C MET A 76 -1.43 7.33 5.44
N THR A 77 -1.09 6.92 6.67
CA THR A 77 0.30 6.74 7.11
C THR A 77 0.64 5.25 7.16
N PHE A 78 1.63 4.85 6.37
CA PHE A 78 2.21 3.52 6.35
C PHE A 78 3.52 3.55 7.13
N ASN A 79 3.60 2.79 8.21
CA ASN A 79 4.84 2.55 8.95
C ASN A 79 5.36 1.18 8.54
N PHE A 80 6.37 1.14 7.67
CA PHE A 80 6.90 -0.12 7.17
C PHE A 80 7.90 -0.74 8.15
N LYS A 81 8.02 -2.06 8.08
CA LYS A 81 9.02 -2.88 8.76
C LYS A 81 9.91 -3.58 7.74
N GLU A 82 11.09 -3.97 8.19
CA GLU A 82 11.99 -4.80 7.40
C GLU A 82 11.24 -6.01 6.83
N ASN A 83 11.51 -6.34 5.56
CA ASN A 83 10.80 -7.33 4.76
C ASN A 83 9.39 -6.92 4.28
N ASP A 84 8.96 -5.66 4.45
CA ASP A 84 7.82 -5.14 3.69
C ASP A 84 8.19 -4.93 2.21
N TYR A 85 7.18 -4.92 1.34
CA TYR A 85 7.38 -4.84 -0.11
C TYR A 85 6.59 -3.71 -0.74
N ARG A 86 7.10 -3.18 -1.86
CA ARG A 86 6.36 -2.27 -2.72
C ARG A 86 6.70 -2.51 -4.18
N TYR A 87 5.75 -2.22 -5.05
CA TYR A 87 5.98 -2.16 -6.49
C TYR A 87 4.93 -1.26 -7.15
N THR A 88 5.17 -0.89 -8.41
CA THR A 88 4.25 -0.08 -9.21
C THR A 88 3.75 -0.88 -10.41
N LEU A 89 2.45 -0.80 -10.68
CA LEU A 89 1.82 -1.36 -11.88
C LEU A 89 0.94 -0.28 -12.53
N GLY A 90 1.40 0.29 -13.64
CA GLY A 90 0.72 1.44 -14.26
C GLY A 90 0.53 2.58 -13.25
N ASN A 91 -0.72 3.05 -13.08
CA ASN A 91 -1.08 4.11 -12.13
C ASN A 91 -1.37 3.60 -10.71
N TRP A 92 -0.87 2.42 -10.36
CA TRP A 92 -1.05 1.85 -9.02
C TRP A 92 0.28 1.68 -8.32
N ILE A 93 0.36 2.18 -7.09
CA ILE A 93 1.37 1.73 -6.13
C ILE A 93 0.74 0.64 -5.26
N ILE A 94 1.41 -0.50 -5.20
CA ILE A 94 1.02 -1.65 -4.39
C ILE A 94 2.00 -1.75 -3.23
N LEU A 95 1.45 -1.80 -2.02
CA LEU A 95 2.17 -1.85 -0.76
C LEU A 95 1.80 -3.15 -0.05
N ILE A 96 2.79 -3.98 0.27
CA ILE A 96 2.62 -5.22 1.02
C ILE A 96 3.31 -5.01 2.36
N HIS A 97 2.53 -4.89 3.43
CA HIS A 97 3.03 -4.41 4.73
C HIS A 97 2.44 -5.20 5.89
N GLN A 98 3.20 -5.36 6.97
CA GLN A 98 2.74 -6.10 8.15
C GLN A 98 1.92 -5.23 9.13
N ASN A 99 2.30 -3.96 9.27
CA ASN A 99 1.65 -3.06 10.23
C ASN A 99 0.28 -2.58 9.75
N ASP A 100 -0.58 -2.18 10.69
CA ASP A 100 -1.79 -1.43 10.39
C ASP A 100 -1.47 -0.03 9.84
N ILE A 101 -2.43 0.51 9.08
CA ILE A 101 -2.36 1.83 8.46
C ILE A 101 -3.09 2.80 9.39
N ASP A 102 -2.46 3.92 9.72
CA ASP A 102 -3.12 5.03 10.40
C ASP A 102 -3.85 5.89 9.35
N ILE A 103 -5.18 6.00 9.47
CA ILE A 103 -6.04 6.70 8.52
C ILE A 103 -6.73 7.87 9.22
N LYS A 104 -6.50 9.08 8.70
CA LYS A 104 -7.09 10.34 9.20
C LYS A 104 -7.78 11.09 8.06
N LYS A 105 -8.79 11.88 8.38
CA LYS A 105 -9.52 12.74 7.45
C LYS A 105 -9.42 14.18 7.89
#